data_AF-S8E165-F1
#
_entry.id   AF-S8E165-F1
#
_cell.length_a   1.000
_cell.length_b   1.000
_cell.length_c   1.000
_cell.angle_alpha   90.00
_cell.angle_beta   90.00
_cell.angle_gamma   90.00
#
_symmetry.space_group_name_H-M   'P 1'
#
loop_
_entity.id
_entity.type
_entity.pdbx_description
1 polymer ?
#
loop_
_entity_poly.entity_id
_entity_poly.type
_entity_poly.pdbx_seq_one_letter_code
_entity_poly.pdbx_strand_id
1 'polypeptide(L)'
;MAAHGVHIPPSEASMALKILPKHAALATKTRDSGPVRDTFEQQVKQHPPHTRFGHYEHIHPRNTTRWDSDYRLLMSSHALKAAIESLLKIRDLKLNAMVLTPQEWKLSTDLRDMLDAFHRLTQLFQRGDIPLIVEVYPAFAQLQHDLCLMRDNTTLPSVCRVAAHAAYLATCKYVTLIGECDAYTIAIVMCPDKKLHWFYSNGWPRDEVELIRQQVIETFNRRFKSSLDAASRNSPDAGRRAQTMVPPAEHIGVERFRPASRMQGSPHPGPNVDDINYYLSTSPLMLPPNMTALEYWTKE
;
A
#
# COMPACT_ATOMS: atom_id res chain seq x y z
N MET A 1 13.62 -5.80 22.92
CA MET A 1 14.32 -7.03 22.46
C MET A 1 15.32 -7.60 23.46
N ALA A 2 16.09 -6.80 24.22
CA ALA A 2 16.95 -7.33 25.29
C ALA A 2 16.17 -8.14 26.35
N ALA A 3 14.96 -7.68 26.71
CA ALA A 3 14.05 -8.42 27.59
C ALA A 3 13.59 -9.77 27.02
N HIS A 4 13.73 -9.98 25.70
CA HIS A 4 13.47 -11.25 25.02
C HIS A 4 14.76 -12.05 24.74
N GLY A 5 15.87 -11.71 25.41
CA GLY A 5 17.16 -12.39 25.27
C GLY A 5 17.90 -12.14 23.95
N VAL A 6 17.45 -11.18 23.13
CA VAL A 6 18.12 -10.86 21.86
C VAL A 6 19.09 -9.68 22.06
N HIS A 7 20.38 -9.95 21.88
CA HIS A 7 21.46 -8.99 21.99
C HIS A 7 22.18 -8.85 20.65
N ILE A 8 22.47 -7.61 20.23
CA ILE A 8 23.22 -7.35 19.00
C ILE A 8 24.72 -7.39 19.34
N PRO A 9 25.49 -8.34 18.79
CA PRO A 9 26.93 -8.38 19.04
C PRO A 9 27.63 -7.16 18.39
N PRO A 10 28.71 -6.63 18.98
CA PRO A 10 29.38 -5.43 18.46
C PRO A 10 29.86 -5.56 17.00
N SER A 11 30.28 -6.76 16.58
CA SER A 11 30.68 -7.04 15.20
C SER A 11 29.53 -6.87 14.22
N GLU A 12 28.34 -7.34 14.58
CA GLU A 12 27.13 -7.22 13.76
C GLU A 12 26.62 -5.78 13.71
N ALA A 13 26.65 -5.06 14.84
CA ALA A 13 26.35 -3.63 14.87
C ALA A 13 27.28 -2.84 13.94
N SER A 14 28.59 -3.13 13.98
CA SER A 14 29.60 -2.51 13.12
C SER A 14 29.36 -2.82 11.64
N MET A 15 28.96 -4.04 11.29
CA MET A 15 28.61 -4.40 9.91
C MET A 15 27.35 -3.67 9.43
N ALA A 16 26.28 -3.65 10.24
CA ALA A 16 25.02 -3.01 9.89
C ALA A 16 25.20 -1.51 9.57
N LEU A 17 26.07 -0.82 10.32
CA LEU A 17 26.38 0.60 10.08
C LEU A 17 27.11 0.86 8.76
N LYS A 18 27.72 -0.15 8.14
CA LYS A 18 28.55 0.02 6.93
C LYS A 18 27.84 -0.35 5.63
N ILE A 19 26.86 -1.24 5.67
CA ILE A 19 26.25 -1.81 4.45
C ILE A 19 25.63 -0.75 3.55
N LEU A 20 24.67 0.02 4.07
CA LEU A 20 24.00 1.06 3.28
C LEU A 20 24.97 2.15 2.80
N PRO A 21 25.89 2.69 3.63
CA PRO A 21 26.91 3.62 3.16
C PRO A 21 27.80 3.08 2.04
N LYS A 22 28.24 1.81 2.10
CA LYS A 22 29.06 1.21 1.04
C LYS A 22 28.30 1.11 -0.29
N HIS A 23 27.07 0.62 -0.26
CA HIS A 23 26.22 0.57 -1.46
C HIS A 23 25.94 1.97 -2.01
N ALA A 24 25.64 2.94 -1.16
CA ALA A 24 25.37 4.32 -1.57
C ALA A 24 26.61 5.01 -2.17
N ALA A 25 27.78 4.77 -1.59
CA ALA A 25 29.05 5.26 -2.10
C ALA A 25 29.36 4.67 -3.48
N LEU A 26 29.10 3.38 -3.69
CA LEU A 26 29.20 2.74 -5.00
C LEU A 26 28.27 3.40 -6.01
N ALA A 27 26.98 3.54 -5.68
CA ALA A 27 26.01 4.17 -6.57
C ALA A 27 26.43 5.59 -6.99
N THR A 28 26.99 6.35 -6.05
CA THR A 28 27.50 7.70 -6.30
C THR A 28 28.73 7.65 -7.20
N LYS A 29 29.70 6.76 -6.94
CA LYS A 29 30.92 6.64 -7.73
C LYS A 29 30.68 6.15 -9.15
N THR A 30 29.80 5.17 -9.33
CA THR A 30 29.43 4.66 -10.66
C THR A 30 28.62 5.67 -11.47
N ARG A 31 28.08 6.73 -10.86
CA ARG A 31 27.35 7.80 -11.56
C ARG A 31 28.21 9.02 -11.84
N ASP A 32 28.94 9.48 -10.82
CA ASP A 32 29.54 10.81 -10.80
C ASP A 32 31.03 10.82 -11.21
N SER A 33 31.72 9.68 -11.16
CA SER A 33 33.14 9.58 -11.53
C SER A 33 33.29 8.96 -12.92
N GLY A 34 33.60 9.78 -13.94
CA GLY A 34 33.75 9.35 -15.34
C GLY A 34 34.52 8.03 -15.52
N PRO A 35 35.77 7.89 -15.04
CA PRO A 35 36.54 6.64 -15.19
C PRO A 35 35.87 5.42 -14.53
N VAL A 36 35.19 5.61 -13.41
CA VAL A 36 34.50 4.52 -12.68
C VAL A 36 33.20 4.16 -13.39
N ARG A 37 32.43 5.15 -13.84
CA ARG A 37 31.19 4.98 -14.60
C ARG A 37 31.45 4.21 -15.89
N ASP A 38 32.39 4.68 -16.71
CA ASP A 38 32.64 4.12 -18.02
C ASP A 38 33.11 2.65 -17.89
N THR A 39 33.96 2.38 -16.89
CA THR A 39 34.38 1.00 -16.57
C THR A 39 33.22 0.17 -16.04
N PHE A 40 32.36 0.73 -15.18
CA PHE A 40 31.21 0.03 -14.65
C PHE A 40 30.21 -0.35 -15.74
N GLU A 41 29.90 0.56 -16.66
CA GLU A 41 29.03 0.28 -17.81
C GLU A 41 29.60 -0.84 -18.70
N GLN A 42 30.92 -0.88 -18.88
CA GLN A 42 31.57 -2.00 -19.56
C GLN A 42 31.40 -3.31 -18.78
N GLN A 43 31.56 -3.29 -17.45
CA GLN A 43 31.32 -4.48 -16.61
C GLN A 43 29.87 -4.93 -16.67
N VAL A 44 28.89 -4.01 -16.67
CA VAL A 44 27.47 -4.34 -16.80
C VAL A 44 27.18 -5.02 -18.15
N LYS A 45 27.78 -4.55 -19.25
CA LYS A 45 27.63 -5.19 -20.58
C LYS A 45 28.26 -6.58 -20.65
N GLN A 46 29.35 -6.80 -19.92
CA GLN A 46 30.08 -8.07 -19.91
C GLN A 46 29.42 -9.15 -19.05
N HIS A 47 28.53 -8.77 -18.14
CA HIS A 47 27.84 -9.70 -17.25
C HIS A 47 26.36 -9.78 -17.64
N PRO A 48 25.82 -10.99 -17.90
CA PRO A 48 24.41 -11.12 -18.24
C PRO A 48 23.51 -10.64 -17.09
N PRO A 49 22.31 -10.13 -17.38
CA PRO A 49 21.34 -9.77 -16.35
C PRO A 49 21.07 -10.95 -15.43
N HIS A 50 21.06 -10.70 -14.13
CA HIS A 50 20.84 -11.74 -13.14
C HIS A 50 19.40 -12.26 -13.25
N THR A 51 19.21 -13.57 -13.47
CA THR A 51 17.90 -14.19 -13.77
C THR A 51 16.82 -13.95 -12.71
N ARG A 52 17.21 -13.89 -11.43
CA ARG A 52 16.29 -13.62 -10.30
C ARG A 52 15.86 -12.14 -10.18
N PHE A 53 16.58 -11.21 -10.81
CA PHE A 53 16.30 -9.78 -10.69
C PHE A 53 15.88 -9.21 -12.05
N GLY A 54 15.25 -8.03 -12.03
CA GLY A 54 14.95 -7.31 -13.27
C GLY A 54 16.21 -6.89 -14.03
N HIS A 55 16.03 -6.30 -15.21
CA HIS A 55 17.13 -5.68 -15.95
C HIS A 55 17.51 -4.35 -15.29
N TYR A 56 18.78 -4.20 -14.92
CA TYR A 56 19.34 -2.97 -14.38
C TYR A 56 20.60 -2.60 -15.16
N GLU A 57 20.73 -1.31 -15.45
CA GLU A 57 21.94 -0.76 -16.08
C GLU A 57 22.76 0.08 -15.09
N HIS A 58 22.13 0.55 -14.01
CA HIS A 58 22.73 1.42 -13.01
C HIS A 58 22.28 1.03 -11.60
N ILE A 59 23.12 1.38 -10.62
CA ILE A 59 22.77 1.26 -9.20
C ILE A 59 21.90 2.46 -8.82
N HIS A 60 20.72 2.21 -8.24
CA HIS A 60 19.85 3.28 -7.79
C HIS A 60 20.48 4.04 -6.61
N PRO A 61 20.47 5.38 -6.62
CA PRO A 61 21.01 6.16 -5.51
C PRO A 61 20.04 6.17 -4.32
N ARG A 62 20.57 6.42 -3.11
CA ARG A 62 19.74 6.81 -1.97
C ARG A 62 19.10 8.16 -2.23
N ASN A 63 17.87 8.33 -1.81
CA ASN A 63 17.16 9.60 -1.92
C ASN A 63 16.34 9.85 -0.65
N THR A 64 16.59 10.99 0.00
CA THR A 64 15.94 11.38 1.25
C THR A 64 14.44 11.62 1.12
N THR A 65 13.95 11.96 -0.07
CA THR A 65 12.52 12.21 -0.31
C THR A 65 11.77 10.97 -0.84
N ARG A 66 12.48 9.92 -1.28
CA ARG A 66 11.86 8.66 -1.72
C ARG A 66 11.98 7.60 -0.65
N TRP A 67 10.84 7.23 -0.07
CA TRP A 67 10.75 6.32 1.07
C TRP A 67 11.19 4.89 0.79
N ASP A 68 11.25 4.48 -0.48
CA ASP A 68 11.70 3.14 -0.91
C ASP A 68 13.13 3.13 -1.49
N SER A 69 13.88 4.24 -1.37
CA SER A 69 15.18 4.37 -2.03
C SER A 69 16.24 3.38 -1.52
N ASP A 70 16.22 3.03 -0.24
CA ASP A 70 17.14 2.04 0.34
C ASP A 70 16.86 0.63 -0.20
N TYR A 71 15.60 0.25 -0.35
CA TYR A 71 15.22 -1.01 -1.00
C TYR A 71 15.71 -1.04 -2.45
N ARG A 72 15.44 0.01 -3.22
CA ARG A 72 15.85 0.12 -4.64
C ARG A 72 17.37 0.10 -4.83
N LEU A 73 18.11 0.76 -3.94
CA LEU A 73 19.57 0.71 -3.89
C LEU A 73 20.06 -0.73 -3.72
N LEU A 74 19.52 -1.45 -2.73
CA LEU A 74 19.95 -2.81 -2.46
C LEU A 74 19.52 -3.76 -3.59
N MET A 75 18.31 -3.63 -4.13
CA MET A 75 17.83 -4.43 -5.25
C MET A 75 18.74 -4.30 -6.48
N SER A 76 19.00 -3.06 -6.93
CA SER A 76 19.88 -2.81 -8.07
C SER A 76 21.33 -3.25 -7.81
N SER A 77 21.84 -3.05 -6.60
CA SER A 77 23.17 -3.53 -6.22
C SER A 77 23.30 -5.06 -6.29
N HIS A 78 22.27 -5.80 -5.86
CA HIS A 78 22.29 -7.27 -5.95
C HIS A 78 22.11 -7.76 -7.39
N ALA A 79 21.28 -7.09 -8.19
CA ALA A 79 21.12 -7.40 -9.61
C ALA A 79 22.44 -7.24 -10.37
N LEU A 80 23.25 -6.25 -10.00
CA LEU A 80 24.53 -5.92 -10.61
C LEU A 80 25.74 -6.49 -9.87
N LYS A 81 25.54 -7.45 -8.96
CA LYS A 81 26.59 -7.94 -8.05
C LYS A 81 27.85 -8.39 -8.79
N ALA A 82 27.72 -9.16 -9.88
CA ALA A 82 28.87 -9.66 -10.63
C ALA A 82 29.68 -8.52 -11.26
N ALA A 83 29.00 -7.54 -11.86
CA ALA A 83 29.64 -6.34 -12.41
C ALA A 83 30.34 -5.51 -11.32
N ILE A 84 29.71 -5.35 -10.15
CA ILE A 84 30.29 -4.65 -8.99
C ILE A 84 31.53 -5.39 -8.48
N GLU A 85 31.48 -6.70 -8.30
CA GLU A 85 32.61 -7.50 -7.83
C GLU A 85 33.80 -7.46 -8.81
N SER A 86 33.54 -7.39 -10.12
CA SER A 86 34.58 -7.19 -11.12
C SER A 86 35.18 -5.78 -11.05
N LEU A 87 34.33 -4.74 -11.00
CA LEU A 87 34.75 -3.34 -10.86
C LEU A 87 35.65 -3.13 -9.63
N LEU A 88 35.26 -3.71 -8.49
CA LEU A 88 35.98 -3.57 -7.21
C LEU A 88 37.38 -4.22 -7.22
N LYS A 89 37.67 -5.13 -8.15
CA LYS A 89 39.01 -5.75 -8.29
C LYS A 89 40.00 -4.83 -9.01
N ILE A 90 39.53 -3.78 -9.69
CA ILE A 90 40.37 -2.86 -10.46
C ILE A 90 41.02 -1.85 -9.49
N ARG A 91 42.30 -2.07 -9.20
CA ARG A 91 43.05 -1.30 -8.18
C ARG A 91 43.17 0.18 -8.51
N ASP A 92 43.30 0.53 -9.79
CA ASP A 92 43.49 1.91 -10.24
C ASP A 92 42.29 2.82 -9.94
N LEU A 93 41.10 2.23 -9.77
CA LEU A 93 39.88 2.97 -9.41
C LEU A 93 39.78 3.29 -7.91
N LYS A 94 40.69 2.78 -7.08
CA LYS A 94 40.79 3.05 -5.63
C LYS A 94 39.48 2.81 -4.86
N LEU A 95 38.74 1.74 -5.21
CA LEU A 95 37.43 1.44 -4.64
C LEU A 95 37.46 0.55 -3.39
N ASN A 96 38.63 0.29 -2.81
CA ASN A 96 38.81 -0.68 -1.71
C ASN A 96 37.90 -0.43 -0.49
N ALA A 97 37.58 0.83 -0.17
CA ALA A 97 36.71 1.18 0.96
C ALA A 97 35.25 0.72 0.77
N MET A 98 34.84 0.47 -0.47
CA MET A 98 33.49 0.05 -0.85
C MET A 98 33.34 -1.47 -0.95
N VAL A 99 34.42 -2.24 -0.74
CA VAL A 99 34.36 -3.71 -0.81
C VAL A 99 33.51 -4.24 0.35
N LEU A 100 32.48 -5.01 0.02
CA LEU A 100 31.69 -5.75 0.99
C LEU A 100 32.31 -7.12 1.26
N THR A 101 32.38 -7.51 2.53
CA THR A 101 32.73 -8.88 2.92
C THR A 101 31.58 -9.85 2.60
N PRO A 102 31.82 -11.18 2.57
CA PRO A 102 30.75 -12.15 2.40
C PRO A 102 29.63 -12.02 3.46
N GLN A 103 29.98 -11.69 4.71
CA GLN A 103 29.00 -11.46 5.77
C GLN A 103 28.21 -10.17 5.55
N GLU A 104 28.84 -9.09 5.09
CA GLU A 104 28.16 -7.84 4.75
C GLU A 104 27.19 -8.04 3.56
N TRP A 105 27.58 -8.83 2.55
CA TRP A 105 26.68 -9.21 1.45
C TRP A 105 25.47 -10.01 1.93
N LYS A 106 25.68 -10.96 2.85
CA LYS A 106 24.59 -11.74 3.44
C LYS A 106 23.62 -10.83 4.21
N LEU A 107 24.13 -9.99 5.09
CA LEU A 107 23.31 -9.04 5.85
C LEU A 107 22.61 -8.02 4.94
N SER A 108 23.25 -7.61 3.84
CA SER A 108 22.64 -6.77 2.79
C SER A 108 21.48 -7.48 2.08
N THR A 109 21.61 -8.79 1.86
CA THR A 109 20.52 -9.63 1.30
C THR A 109 19.35 -9.71 2.28
N ASP A 110 19.61 -10.02 3.55
CA ASP A 110 18.59 -10.10 4.59
C ASP A 110 17.84 -8.76 4.72
N LEU A 111 18.58 -7.64 4.75
CA LEU A 111 17.99 -6.30 4.82
C LEU A 111 17.13 -5.96 3.59
N ARG A 112 17.58 -6.30 2.38
CA ARG A 112 16.81 -6.10 1.15
C ARG A 112 15.47 -6.83 1.21
N ASP A 113 15.51 -8.09 1.62
CA ASP A 113 14.31 -8.93 1.66
C ASP A 113 13.33 -8.47 2.75
N MET A 114 13.83 -7.98 3.89
CA MET A 114 13.00 -7.33 4.90
C MET A 114 12.34 -6.04 4.39
N LEU A 115 13.08 -5.20 3.66
CA LEU A 115 12.58 -3.94 3.12
C LEU A 115 11.51 -4.13 2.02
N ASP A 116 11.42 -5.33 1.44
CA ASP A 116 10.40 -5.69 0.45
C ASP A 116 8.97 -5.50 0.98
N ALA A 117 8.74 -5.79 2.28
CA ALA A 117 7.44 -5.60 2.91
C ALA A 117 6.99 -4.12 2.87
N PHE A 118 7.91 -3.19 3.14
CA PHE A 118 7.65 -1.75 3.06
C PHE A 118 7.55 -1.27 1.62
N HIS A 119 8.35 -1.83 0.72
CA HIS A 119 8.27 -1.49 -0.70
C HIS A 119 6.90 -1.87 -1.29
N ARG A 120 6.41 -3.08 -1.01
CA ARG A 120 5.05 -3.52 -1.42
C ARG A 120 3.96 -2.60 -0.90
N LEU A 121 4.05 -2.21 0.37
CA LEU A 121 3.11 -1.25 0.98
C LEU A 121 3.15 0.11 0.25
N THR A 122 4.35 0.60 -0.03
CA THR A 122 4.54 1.87 -0.75
C THR A 122 3.98 1.78 -2.17
N GLN A 123 4.25 0.68 -2.88
CA GLN A 123 3.72 0.45 -4.22
C GLN A 123 2.21 0.33 -4.24
N LEU A 124 1.60 -0.24 -3.19
CA LEU A 124 0.15 -0.28 -3.04
C LEU A 124 -0.40 1.15 -3.00
N PHE A 125 0.07 1.98 -2.07
CA PHE A 125 -0.45 3.35 -1.87
C PHE A 125 -0.02 4.39 -2.92
N GLN A 126 0.89 4.04 -3.82
CA GLN A 126 1.27 4.88 -4.96
C GLN A 126 0.40 4.65 -6.20
N ARG A 127 -0.54 3.69 -6.18
CA ARG A 127 -1.49 3.50 -7.29
C ARG A 127 -2.51 4.64 -7.27
N GLY A 128 -2.43 5.53 -8.25
CA GLY A 128 -3.28 6.71 -8.33
C GLY A 128 -4.74 6.45 -8.70
N ASP A 129 -5.04 5.27 -9.25
CA ASP A 129 -6.31 5.02 -9.94
C ASP A 129 -7.38 4.33 -9.06
N ILE A 130 -7.06 3.96 -7.82
CA ILE A 130 -7.94 3.15 -6.95
C ILE A 130 -8.13 3.85 -5.59
N PRO A 131 -9.35 3.94 -5.04
CA PRO A 131 -9.55 4.40 -3.67
C PRO A 131 -9.01 3.38 -2.67
N LEU A 132 -7.80 3.64 -2.14
CA LEU A 132 -7.07 2.71 -1.27
C LEU A 132 -7.31 2.89 0.23
N ILE A 133 -8.20 3.81 0.63
CA ILE A 133 -8.47 4.07 2.04
C ILE A 133 -8.97 2.80 2.77
N VAL A 134 -9.72 1.94 2.07
CA VAL A 134 -10.21 0.64 2.58
C VAL A 134 -9.10 -0.39 2.76
N GLU A 135 -7.95 -0.19 2.12
CA GLU A 135 -6.79 -1.08 2.18
C GLU A 135 -5.78 -0.67 3.26
N VAL A 136 -5.98 0.47 3.93
CA VAL A 136 -5.05 0.97 4.96
C VAL A 136 -4.92 0.01 6.14
N TYR A 137 -6.03 -0.35 6.79
CA TYR A 137 -5.97 -1.32 7.88
C TYR A 137 -5.47 -2.71 7.43
N PRO A 138 -6.01 -3.31 6.33
CA PRO A 138 -5.48 -4.57 5.81
C PRO A 138 -3.97 -4.56 5.56
N ALA A 139 -3.46 -3.51 4.91
CA ALA A 139 -2.05 -3.45 4.54
C ALA A 139 -1.14 -3.24 5.76
N PHE A 140 -1.57 -2.46 6.76
CA PHE A 140 -0.84 -2.34 8.03
C PHE A 140 -0.90 -3.63 8.86
N ALA A 141 -2.03 -4.34 8.88
CA ALA A 141 -2.16 -5.62 9.54
C ALA A 141 -1.20 -6.67 8.92
N GLN A 142 -1.13 -6.72 7.59
CA GLN A 142 -0.17 -7.57 6.89
C GLN A 142 1.27 -7.17 7.20
N LEU A 143 1.62 -5.88 7.17
CA LEU A 143 2.95 -5.41 7.52
C LEU A 143 3.33 -5.78 8.97
N GLN A 144 2.42 -5.63 9.92
CA GLN A 144 2.63 -6.05 11.31
C GLN A 144 2.86 -7.55 11.43
N HIS A 145 2.10 -8.36 10.69
CA HIS A 145 2.30 -9.80 10.63
C HIS A 145 3.69 -10.17 10.09
N ASP A 146 4.08 -9.60 8.95
CA ASP A 146 5.40 -9.83 8.33
C ASP A 146 6.54 -9.44 9.29
N LEU A 147 6.41 -8.32 9.99
CA LEU A 147 7.40 -7.85 10.96
C LEU A 147 7.49 -8.77 12.20
N CYS A 148 6.38 -9.34 12.65
CA CYS A 148 6.37 -10.36 13.70
C CYS A 148 7.11 -11.63 13.24
N LEU A 149 6.85 -12.11 12.02
CA LEU A 149 7.56 -13.25 11.44
C LEU A 149 9.08 -12.98 11.37
N MET A 150 9.48 -11.79 10.91
CA MET A 150 10.89 -11.39 10.86
C MET A 150 11.53 -11.27 12.25
N ARG A 151 10.83 -10.72 13.23
CA ARG A 151 11.29 -10.63 14.63
C ARG A 151 11.57 -12.01 15.23
N ASP A 152 10.68 -12.96 14.99
CA ASP A 152 10.71 -14.28 15.61
C ASP A 152 11.59 -15.28 14.85
N ASN A 153 11.98 -14.95 13.61
CA ASN A 153 12.85 -15.79 12.80
C ASN A 153 14.29 -15.81 13.34
N THR A 154 14.67 -16.90 13.99
CA THR A 154 16.01 -17.13 14.56
C THR A 154 17.11 -17.31 13.53
N THR A 155 16.78 -17.50 12.25
CA THR A 155 17.77 -17.56 11.16
C THR A 155 18.26 -16.19 10.73
N LEU A 156 17.50 -15.12 11.06
CA LEU A 156 17.91 -13.75 10.80
C LEU A 156 18.93 -13.28 11.84
N PRO A 157 19.91 -12.43 11.43
CA PRO A 157 20.82 -11.77 12.36
C PRO A 157 20.07 -10.99 13.46
N SER A 158 20.67 -10.87 14.64
CA SER A 158 20.04 -10.21 15.79
C SER A 158 19.65 -8.76 15.49
N VAL A 159 20.46 -8.02 14.73
CA VAL A 159 20.20 -6.64 14.28
C VAL A 159 18.96 -6.56 13.41
N CYS A 160 18.74 -7.53 12.51
CA CYS A 160 17.56 -7.62 11.67
C CYS A 160 16.31 -7.86 12.52
N ARG A 161 16.38 -8.78 13.47
CA ARG A 161 15.26 -9.07 14.39
C ARG A 161 14.92 -7.88 15.29
N VAL A 162 15.94 -7.17 15.78
CA VAL A 162 15.74 -5.93 16.55
C VAL A 162 15.13 -4.83 15.67
N ALA A 163 15.59 -4.67 14.43
CA ALA A 163 15.03 -3.72 13.49
C ALA A 163 13.56 -4.03 13.15
N ALA A 164 13.23 -5.31 12.91
CA ALA A 164 11.85 -5.74 12.67
C ALA A 164 10.94 -5.43 13.86
N HIS A 165 11.39 -5.68 15.08
CA HIS A 165 10.62 -5.33 16.28
C HIS A 165 10.45 -3.82 16.44
N ALA A 166 11.51 -3.04 16.22
CA ALA A 166 11.42 -1.58 16.28
C ALA A 166 10.43 -1.04 15.24
N ALA A 167 10.45 -1.59 14.02
CA ALA A 167 9.49 -1.25 12.99
C ALA A 167 8.06 -1.67 13.35
N TYR A 168 7.87 -2.84 13.98
CA TYR A 168 6.56 -3.28 14.48
C TYR A 168 6.00 -2.30 15.51
N LEU A 169 6.82 -1.83 16.46
CA LEU A 169 6.40 -0.82 17.42
C LEU A 169 6.02 0.51 16.74
N ALA A 170 6.76 0.89 15.70
CA ALA A 170 6.43 2.07 14.91
C ALA A 170 5.08 1.91 14.17
N THR A 171 4.81 0.74 13.59
CA THR A 171 3.51 0.49 12.94
C THR A 171 2.38 0.45 13.94
N CYS A 172 2.56 -0.10 15.15
CA CYS A 172 1.56 -0.01 16.22
C CYS A 172 1.19 1.45 16.53
N LYS A 173 2.18 2.34 16.65
CA LYS A 173 1.94 3.78 16.83
C LYS A 173 1.11 4.37 15.67
N TYR A 174 1.45 4.05 14.42
CA TYR A 174 0.71 4.55 13.26
C TYR A 174 -0.71 3.98 13.19
N VAL A 175 -0.94 2.73 13.57
CA VAL A 175 -2.29 2.15 13.64
C VAL A 175 -3.14 2.88 14.67
N THR A 176 -2.57 3.28 15.82
CA THR A 176 -3.28 4.15 16.78
C THR A 176 -3.67 5.49 16.15
N LEU A 177 -2.76 6.15 15.42
CA LEU A 177 -3.05 7.41 14.73
C LEU A 177 -4.09 7.26 13.61
N ILE A 178 -4.06 6.14 12.86
CA ILE A 178 -5.08 5.81 11.86
C ILE A 178 -6.45 5.71 12.52
N GLY A 179 -6.52 5.13 13.73
CA GLY A 179 -7.76 5.03 14.52
C GLY A 179 -8.34 6.36 15.00
N GLU A 180 -7.58 7.46 14.97
CA GLU A 180 -8.09 8.80 15.30
C GLU A 180 -9.01 9.36 14.19
N CYS A 181 -8.94 8.81 12.98
CA CYS A 181 -9.77 9.21 11.85
C CYS A 181 -10.80 8.12 11.52
N ASP A 182 -12.07 8.41 11.82
CA ASP A 182 -13.21 7.54 11.54
C ASP A 182 -13.38 7.19 10.05
N ALA A 183 -12.83 8.00 9.14
CA ALA A 183 -12.91 7.75 7.70
C ALA A 183 -12.35 6.39 7.30
N TYR A 184 -11.30 5.89 7.96
CA TYR A 184 -10.72 4.58 7.64
C TYR A 184 -11.64 3.43 8.03
N THR A 185 -12.22 3.47 9.24
CA THR A 185 -13.14 2.42 9.69
C THR A 185 -14.47 2.49 8.95
N ILE A 186 -15.02 3.69 8.75
CA ILE A 186 -16.23 3.92 7.94
C ILE A 186 -16.03 3.38 6.53
N ALA A 187 -14.92 3.68 5.87
CA ALA A 187 -14.68 3.22 4.50
C ALA A 187 -14.69 1.68 4.40
N ILE A 188 -14.07 0.98 5.36
CA ILE A 188 -14.10 -0.50 5.40
C ILE A 188 -15.52 -1.01 5.62
N VAL A 189 -16.29 -0.37 6.51
CA VAL A 189 -17.67 -0.77 6.76
C VAL A 189 -18.56 -0.54 5.53
N MET A 190 -18.33 0.52 4.76
CA MET A 190 -19.04 0.81 3.49
C MET A 190 -18.55 -0.05 2.32
N CYS A 191 -17.47 -0.81 2.50
CA CYS A 191 -16.92 -1.70 1.49
C CYS A 191 -17.75 -3.00 1.45
N PRO A 192 -18.46 -3.31 0.35
CA PRO A 192 -19.46 -4.36 0.33
C PRO A 192 -18.88 -5.76 0.55
N ASP A 193 -17.62 -6.02 0.20
CA ASP A 193 -16.88 -7.28 0.41
C ASP A 193 -16.28 -7.43 1.82
N LYS A 194 -16.23 -6.35 2.62
CA LYS A 194 -15.60 -6.34 3.94
C LYS A 194 -16.62 -6.14 5.06
N LYS A 195 -17.29 -4.98 5.07
CA LYS A 195 -18.22 -4.54 6.12
C LYS A 195 -17.65 -4.72 7.55
N LEU A 196 -18.52 -4.85 8.54
CA LEU A 196 -18.14 -5.20 9.93
C LEU A 196 -17.49 -6.59 10.03
N HIS A 197 -17.80 -7.50 9.09
CA HIS A 197 -17.26 -8.85 9.08
C HIS A 197 -15.72 -8.87 9.03
N TRP A 198 -15.11 -7.97 8.26
CA TRP A 198 -13.65 -7.87 8.18
C TRP A 198 -13.00 -7.67 9.56
N PHE A 199 -13.55 -6.80 10.42
CA PHE A 199 -12.99 -6.58 11.75
C PHE A 199 -13.09 -7.83 12.63
N TYR A 200 -14.23 -8.53 12.60
CA TYR A 200 -14.40 -9.80 13.31
C TYR A 200 -13.41 -10.87 12.84
N SER A 201 -13.24 -11.03 11.53
CA SER A 201 -12.28 -12.00 10.96
C SER A 201 -10.83 -11.66 11.27
N ASN A 202 -10.52 -10.39 11.53
CA ASN A 202 -9.18 -9.93 11.90
C ASN A 202 -8.97 -9.81 13.41
N GLY A 203 -9.83 -10.44 14.21
CA GLY A 203 -9.64 -10.60 15.66
C GLY A 203 -9.92 -9.36 16.49
N TRP A 204 -10.65 -8.37 15.96
CA TRP A 204 -11.02 -7.20 16.73
C TRP A 204 -12.03 -7.56 17.84
N PRO A 205 -11.90 -6.96 19.04
CA PRO A 205 -12.85 -7.20 20.13
C PRO A 205 -14.28 -6.84 19.72
N ARG A 206 -15.25 -7.68 20.09
CA ARG A 206 -16.66 -7.48 19.71
C ARG A 206 -17.18 -6.10 20.12
N ASP A 207 -16.79 -5.63 21.30
CA ASP A 207 -17.21 -4.32 21.84
C ASP A 207 -16.66 -3.15 21.00
N GLU A 208 -15.43 -3.27 20.47
CA GLU A 208 -14.86 -2.28 19.56
C GLU A 208 -15.57 -2.28 18.19
N VAL A 209 -15.88 -3.46 17.66
CA VAL A 209 -16.62 -3.56 16.38
C VAL A 209 -18.02 -2.98 16.51
N GLU A 210 -18.67 -3.14 17.66
CA GLU A 210 -19.97 -2.52 17.91
C GLU A 210 -19.87 -0.99 18.08
N LEU A 211 -18.80 -0.48 18.68
CA LEU A 211 -18.53 0.96 18.71
C LEU A 211 -18.37 1.52 17.27
N ILE A 212 -17.62 0.83 16.41
CA ILE A 212 -17.47 1.20 14.99
C ILE A 212 -18.84 1.22 14.30
N ARG A 213 -19.69 0.20 14.55
CA ARG A 213 -21.05 0.15 14.01
C ARG A 213 -21.86 1.39 14.40
N GLN A 214 -21.85 1.75 15.68
CA GLN A 214 -22.57 2.92 16.18
C GLN A 214 -22.05 4.22 15.55
N GLN A 215 -20.73 4.39 15.46
CA GLN A 215 -20.09 5.55 14.84
C GLN A 215 -20.48 5.71 13.36
N VAL A 216 -20.55 4.61 12.61
CA VAL A 216 -20.97 4.60 11.20
C VAL A 216 -22.43 5.03 11.08
N ILE A 217 -23.33 4.46 11.89
CA ILE A 217 -24.76 4.79 11.88
C ILE A 217 -24.98 6.27 12.24
N GLU A 218 -24.32 6.75 13.30
CA GLU A 218 -24.38 8.15 13.72
C GLU A 218 -23.89 9.09 12.60
N THR A 219 -22.74 8.76 11.99
CA THR A 219 -22.16 9.58 10.93
C THR A 219 -23.04 9.60 9.68
N PHE A 220 -23.61 8.46 9.29
CA PHE A 220 -24.57 8.38 8.18
C PHE A 220 -25.81 9.25 8.45
N ASN A 221 -26.42 9.11 9.63
CA ASN A 221 -27.60 9.90 10.00
C ASN A 221 -27.31 11.40 10.01
N ARG A 222 -26.16 11.79 10.60
CA ARG A 222 -25.73 13.18 10.74
C ARG A 222 -25.40 13.83 9.40
N ARG A 223 -24.71 13.13 8.49
CA ARG A 223 -24.19 13.72 7.24
C ARG A 223 -25.08 13.48 6.02
N PHE A 224 -25.71 12.31 5.91
CA PHE A 224 -26.47 11.91 4.72
C PHE A 224 -27.97 12.05 4.93
N LYS A 225 -28.53 11.50 6.02
CA LYS A 225 -29.98 11.52 6.24
C LYS A 225 -30.51 12.95 6.43
N SER A 226 -29.82 13.78 7.22
CA SER A 226 -30.18 15.21 7.36
C SER A 226 -30.11 15.98 6.04
N SER A 227 -29.24 15.58 5.11
CA SER A 227 -29.12 16.19 3.78
C SER A 227 -30.25 15.75 2.84
N LEU A 228 -30.60 14.47 2.84
CA LEU A 228 -31.75 13.93 2.09
C LEU A 228 -33.07 14.57 2.53
N ASP A 229 -33.25 14.73 3.85
CA ASP A 229 -34.43 15.37 4.42
C ASP A 229 -34.51 16.88 4.08
N ALA A 230 -33.37 17.54 3.89
CA ALA A 230 -33.30 18.95 3.48
C ALA A 230 -33.52 19.12 1.97
N ALA A 231 -32.99 18.21 1.15
CA ALA A 231 -33.23 18.18 -0.30
C ALA A 231 -34.70 17.89 -0.64
N SER A 232 -35.35 16.99 0.08
CA SER A 232 -36.80 16.72 -0.06
C SER A 232 -37.68 17.92 0.31
N ARG A 233 -37.23 18.78 1.24
CA ARG A 233 -37.99 19.95 1.69
C ARG A 233 -37.87 21.18 0.77
N ASN A 234 -36.87 21.21 -0.12
CA ASN A 234 -36.58 22.35 -0.99
C ASN A 234 -37.06 22.16 -2.44
N SER A 235 -37.86 21.13 -2.75
CA SER A 235 -38.56 21.02 -4.03
C SER A 235 -39.70 22.04 -4.09
N PRO A 236 -39.69 23.04 -5.00
CA PRO A 236 -40.82 23.94 -5.15
C PRO A 236 -41.95 23.20 -5.88
N ASP A 237 -43.09 23.12 -5.21
CA ASP A 237 -44.39 22.90 -5.81
C ASP A 237 -44.64 23.99 -6.88
N ALA A 238 -44.72 23.59 -8.15
CA ALA A 238 -45.04 24.48 -9.25
C ALA A 238 -45.95 23.76 -10.26
N GLY A 239 -47.26 23.87 -10.01
CA GLY A 239 -48.21 24.43 -10.97
C GLY A 239 -48.25 23.85 -12.39
N ARG A 240 -49.26 23.01 -12.63
CA ARG A 240 -49.96 22.77 -13.90
C ARG A 240 -49.78 23.90 -14.94
N ARG A 241 -49.15 23.61 -16.10
CA ARG A 241 -49.41 24.31 -17.37
C ARG A 241 -49.14 23.43 -18.58
N ALA A 242 -49.98 23.62 -19.59
CA ALA A 242 -50.15 22.81 -20.79
C ALA A 242 -48.90 22.74 -21.67
N GLN A 243 -48.73 21.57 -22.31
CA GLN A 243 -47.68 21.26 -23.27
C GLN A 243 -47.90 22.04 -24.58
N THR A 244 -46.85 22.69 -25.08
CA THR A 244 -46.76 23.14 -26.49
C THR A 244 -45.50 22.51 -27.08
N MET A 245 -45.65 21.80 -28.19
CA MET A 245 -44.60 21.06 -28.90
C MET A 245 -43.57 22.01 -29.53
N VAL A 246 -42.29 21.69 -29.36
CA VAL A 246 -41.14 22.19 -30.17
C VAL A 246 -40.14 21.02 -30.33
N PRO A 247 -39.52 20.81 -31.51
CA PRO A 247 -38.83 19.55 -31.85
C PRO A 247 -37.46 19.39 -31.15
N PRO A 248 -36.89 18.17 -31.09
CA PRO A 248 -35.75 17.88 -30.24
C PRO A 248 -34.43 18.38 -30.84
N ALA A 249 -33.63 19.05 -30.01
CA ALA A 249 -32.21 19.22 -30.22
C ALA A 249 -31.48 17.93 -29.82
N GLU A 250 -30.44 17.60 -30.59
CA GLU A 250 -29.73 16.33 -30.63
C GLU A 250 -29.09 15.90 -29.30
N HIS A 251 -29.28 14.64 -28.92
CA HIS A 251 -28.54 13.98 -27.85
C HIS A 251 -27.18 13.48 -28.37
N ILE A 252 -26.09 13.87 -27.71
CA ILE A 252 -24.75 13.29 -27.92
C ILE A 252 -24.45 12.33 -26.76
N GLY A 253 -23.99 11.12 -27.08
CA GLY A 253 -23.39 10.18 -26.11
C GLY A 253 -24.22 8.95 -25.75
N VAL A 254 -23.80 8.25 -24.68
CA VAL A 254 -24.19 6.87 -24.29
C VAL A 254 -25.70 6.68 -24.06
N GLU A 255 -26.46 7.76 -23.94
CA GLU A 255 -27.93 7.76 -23.84
C GLU A 255 -28.66 7.24 -25.10
N ARG A 256 -27.96 6.95 -26.21
CA ARG A 256 -28.58 6.35 -27.42
C ARG A 256 -29.02 4.89 -27.27
N PHE A 257 -28.70 4.21 -26.16
CA PHE A 257 -28.88 2.76 -26.02
C PHE A 257 -29.87 2.30 -24.95
N ARG A 258 -30.59 3.19 -24.25
CA ARG A 258 -31.62 2.75 -23.29
C ARG A 258 -33.00 2.66 -23.96
N PRO A 259 -33.65 1.48 -24.02
CA PRO A 259 -35.07 1.39 -24.34
C PRO A 259 -35.90 1.86 -23.14
N ALA A 260 -36.90 2.69 -23.41
CA ALA A 260 -37.95 3.01 -22.45
C ALA A 260 -38.68 1.73 -22.05
N SER A 261 -38.59 1.33 -20.78
CA SER A 261 -39.46 0.31 -20.20
C SER A 261 -40.38 0.92 -19.16
N ARG A 262 -41.63 1.05 -19.58
CA ARG A 262 -42.81 1.27 -18.75
C ARG A 262 -43.21 -0.09 -18.20
N MET A 263 -43.07 -0.30 -16.89
CA MET A 263 -43.81 -1.32 -16.15
C MET A 263 -44.43 -0.65 -14.93
N GLN A 264 -45.76 -0.51 -14.98
CA GLN A 264 -46.58 -0.30 -13.80
C GLN A 264 -46.49 -1.55 -12.93
N GLY A 265 -45.98 -1.38 -11.72
CA GLY A 265 -46.19 -2.27 -10.59
C GLY A 265 -46.44 -1.39 -9.37
N SER A 266 -47.58 -1.59 -8.70
CA SER A 266 -47.90 -0.92 -7.44
C SER A 266 -46.79 -1.17 -6.41
N PRO A 267 -46.37 -0.17 -5.62
CA PRO A 267 -45.27 -0.34 -4.68
C PRO A 267 -45.77 -1.09 -3.44
N HIS A 268 -45.39 -2.36 -3.32
CA HIS A 268 -45.09 -2.88 -1.99
C HIS A 268 -43.79 -2.22 -1.52
N PRO A 269 -43.67 -1.80 -0.25
CA PRO A 269 -42.43 -1.20 0.23
C PRO A 269 -41.38 -2.31 0.24
N GLY A 270 -40.55 -2.34 -0.80
CA GLY A 270 -39.28 -3.08 -0.76
C GLY A 270 -38.44 -2.57 0.42
N PRO A 271 -37.47 -3.37 0.90
CA PRO A 271 -36.55 -2.93 1.94
C PRO A 271 -35.97 -1.57 1.52
N ASN A 272 -36.05 -0.59 2.44
CA ASN A 272 -35.54 0.74 2.18
C ASN A 272 -34.04 0.61 1.83
N VAL A 273 -33.72 0.81 0.56
CA VAL A 273 -32.36 0.64 0.03
C VAL A 273 -31.39 1.63 0.71
N ASP A 274 -31.93 2.74 1.25
CA ASP A 274 -31.20 3.77 1.98
C ASP A 274 -31.19 3.57 3.52
N ASP A 275 -31.61 2.40 4.03
CA ASP A 275 -31.48 2.08 5.45
C ASP A 275 -30.10 1.47 5.75
N ILE A 276 -29.27 2.28 6.41
CA ILE A 276 -27.94 1.86 6.89
C ILE A 276 -27.99 0.60 7.77
N ASN A 277 -29.05 0.39 8.54
CA ASN A 277 -29.18 -0.81 9.37
C ASN A 277 -29.42 -2.06 8.52
N TYR A 278 -30.23 -1.92 7.46
CA TYR A 278 -30.43 -2.98 6.48
C TYR A 278 -29.11 -3.33 5.79
N TYR A 279 -28.37 -2.33 5.30
CA TYR A 279 -27.05 -2.56 4.69
C TYR A 279 -26.08 -3.30 5.61
N LEU A 280 -25.98 -2.88 6.88
CA LEU A 280 -25.08 -3.48 7.87
C LEU A 280 -25.53 -4.89 8.32
N SER A 281 -26.80 -5.23 8.15
CA SER A 281 -27.35 -6.55 8.47
C SER A 281 -27.11 -7.60 7.38
N THR A 282 -26.77 -7.18 6.16
CA THR A 282 -26.54 -8.09 5.04
C THR A 282 -25.10 -8.59 5.00
N SER A 283 -24.91 -9.86 4.63
CA SER A 283 -23.59 -10.47 4.48
C SER A 283 -22.70 -9.70 3.50
N PRO A 284 -21.36 -9.79 3.65
CA PRO A 284 -20.44 -9.25 2.65
C PRO A 284 -20.66 -9.90 1.27
N LEU A 285 -20.52 -9.10 0.22
CA LEU A 285 -20.62 -9.55 -1.17
C LEU A 285 -19.26 -10.02 -1.68
N MET A 286 -19.23 -11.17 -2.36
CA MET A 286 -18.01 -11.62 -3.04
C MET A 286 -17.82 -10.84 -4.34
N LEU A 287 -17.02 -9.77 -4.29
CA LEU A 287 -16.65 -9.02 -5.49
C LEU A 287 -15.67 -9.83 -6.35
N PRO A 288 -15.77 -9.75 -7.69
CA PRO A 288 -14.75 -10.29 -8.59
C PRO A 288 -13.35 -9.72 -8.28
N PRO A 289 -12.26 -10.48 -8.50
CA PRO A 289 -10.90 -10.06 -8.12
C PRO A 289 -10.42 -8.73 -8.72
N ASN A 290 -11.04 -8.30 -9.84
CA ASN A 290 -10.68 -7.09 -10.58
C ASN A 290 -11.75 -6.00 -10.47
N MET A 291 -12.67 -6.09 -9.51
CA MET A 291 -13.73 -5.12 -9.30
C MET A 291 -13.51 -4.40 -7.97
N THR A 292 -13.31 -3.09 -8.04
CA THR A 292 -13.26 -2.21 -6.89
C THR A 292 -14.67 -1.96 -6.33
N ALA A 293 -14.76 -1.62 -5.05
CA ALA A 293 -16.02 -1.19 -4.46
C ALA A 293 -16.62 0.01 -5.22
N LEU A 294 -15.77 0.93 -5.71
CA LEU A 294 -16.23 2.07 -6.52
C LEU A 294 -16.88 1.61 -7.83
N GLU A 295 -16.22 0.70 -8.57
CA GLU A 295 -16.78 0.14 -9.81
C GLU A 295 -18.07 -0.65 -9.56
N TYR A 296 -18.21 -1.29 -8.40
CA TYR A 296 -19.46 -1.91 -7.97
C TYR A 296 -20.57 -0.86 -7.83
N TRP A 297 -20.31 0.25 -7.12
CA TRP A 297 -21.30 1.31 -6.88
C TRP A 297 -21.63 2.13 -8.13
N THR A 298 -20.76 2.20 -9.14
CA THR A 298 -20.97 2.99 -10.38
C THR A 298 -21.59 2.19 -11.53
N LYS A 299 -21.89 0.90 -11.35
CA LYS A 299 -22.39 0.02 -12.43
C LYS A 299 -23.91 0.09 -12.67
N GLU A 300 -24.63 1.01 -12.02
CA GLU A 300 -26.07 1.24 -12.21
C GLU A 300 -26.41 2.26 -13.32
#